data_AF-A0A0Q4NBP4-F1
#
_entry.id   AF-A0A0Q4NBP4-F1
#
_cell.length_a   1.000
_cell.length_b   1.000
_cell.length_c   1.000
_cell.angle_alpha   90.00
_cell.angle_beta   90.00
_cell.angle_gamma   90.00
#
_symmetry.space_group_name_H-M   'P 1'
#
loop_
_entity.id
_entity.type
_entity.pdbx_description
1 polymer ?
#
loop_
_entity_poly.entity_id
_entity_poly.type
_entity_poly.pdbx_seq_one_letter_code
_entity_poly.pdbx_strand_id
1 'polypeptide(L)'
;MSAVLKMFAVEFDGGVSRAFNLTDQPLGDHLYQGIMLFDSKAKAQAEVDEENSENLEDDEEADDEFSVTTVLLHADGRILDEFGTRLNEAIALQSGHSPRKVAEDVRAMYAHQAAVVRKTLTDHLAQPGI
;
A
#
# COMPACT_ATOMS: atom_id res chain seq x y z
N MET A 1 6.02 -21.59 -5.84
CA MET A 1 6.46 -20.23 -5.47
C MET A 1 5.22 -19.38 -5.31
N SER A 2 5.00 -18.76 -4.15
CA SER A 2 3.94 -17.74 -4.05
C SER A 2 4.39 -16.50 -4.81
N ALA A 3 3.52 -15.92 -5.63
CA ALA A 3 3.80 -14.63 -6.25
C ALA A 3 4.00 -13.56 -5.17
N VAL A 4 4.76 -12.52 -5.49
CA VAL A 4 4.86 -11.29 -4.70
C VAL A 4 4.03 -10.24 -5.43
N LEU A 5 3.18 -9.51 -4.72
CA LEU A 5 2.41 -8.42 -5.30
C LEU A 5 3.20 -7.12 -5.13
N LYS A 6 3.57 -6.49 -6.24
CA LYS A 6 4.15 -5.15 -6.24
C LYS A 6 3.02 -4.13 -6.20
N MET A 7 3.02 -3.28 -5.19
CA MET A 7 2.06 -2.19 -4.98
C MET A 7 2.84 -0.88 -4.77
N PHE A 8 2.12 0.23 -4.71
CA PHE A 8 2.67 1.54 -4.42
C PHE A 8 2.00 2.11 -3.18
N ALA A 9 2.73 2.84 -2.36
CA ALA A 9 2.22 3.50 -1.17
C ALA A 9 2.69 4.95 -1.14
N VAL A 10 1.95 5.79 -0.42
CA VAL A 10 2.36 7.16 -0.12
C VAL A 10 3.09 7.16 1.20
N GLU A 11 4.32 7.66 1.18
CA GLU A 11 5.16 7.84 2.35
C GLU A 11 5.48 9.31 2.56
N PHE A 12 5.79 9.64 3.80
CA PHE A 12 6.18 10.98 4.20
C PHE A 12 7.46 10.89 5.02
N ASP A 13 8.44 11.72 4.68
CA ASP A 13 9.73 11.77 5.38
C ASP A 13 9.86 13.08 6.16
N GLY A 14 9.37 13.08 7.40
CA GLY A 14 9.51 14.21 8.33
C GLY A 14 10.85 14.24 9.08
N GLY A 15 11.94 13.75 8.46
CA GLY A 15 13.31 13.95 8.95
C GLY A 15 13.87 12.93 9.94
N VAL A 16 13.11 11.98 10.50
CA VAL A 16 13.65 10.96 11.44
C VAL A 16 13.02 9.56 11.32
N SER A 17 11.81 9.43 10.76
CA SER A 17 11.20 8.12 10.54
C SER A 17 10.23 8.11 9.38
N ARG A 18 10.39 7.11 8.51
CA ARG A 18 9.50 6.83 7.39
C ARG A 18 8.05 6.62 7.87
N ALA A 19 7.17 7.57 7.56
CA ALA A 19 5.74 7.50 7.83
C ALA A 19 4.97 7.09 6.57
N PHE A 20 3.77 6.52 6.73
CA PHE A 20 2.92 6.14 5.62
C PHE A 20 1.51 6.68 5.83
N ASN A 21 0.84 7.04 4.73
CA ASN A 21 -0.60 7.29 4.78
C ASN A 21 -1.32 5.99 5.13
N LEU A 22 -2.20 6.06 6.12
CA LEU A 22 -2.99 4.92 6.61
C LEU A 22 -4.36 4.88 5.94
N THR A 23 -4.95 3.70 5.88
CA THR A 23 -6.28 3.45 5.32
C THR A 23 -7.01 2.36 6.10
N ASP A 24 -8.33 2.48 6.10
CA ASP A 24 -9.26 1.45 6.54
C ASP A 24 -10.12 1.03 5.33
N GLN A 25 -9.77 -0.08 4.69
CA GLN A 25 -10.45 -0.56 3.48
C GLN A 25 -11.16 -1.90 3.72
N PRO A 26 -12.46 -2.04 3.38
CA PRO A 26 -13.14 -3.33 3.42
C PRO A 26 -12.63 -4.27 2.32
N LEU A 27 -12.35 -5.52 2.69
CA LEU A 27 -11.86 -6.62 1.84
C LEU A 27 -12.72 -7.87 2.05
N GLY A 28 -13.90 -7.91 1.42
CA GLY A 28 -14.89 -8.94 1.72
C GLY A 28 -15.35 -8.82 3.18
N ASP A 29 -15.22 -9.90 3.96
CA ASP A 29 -15.58 -9.93 5.38
C ASP A 29 -14.47 -9.40 6.32
N HIS A 30 -13.34 -8.94 5.76
CA HIS A 30 -12.19 -8.44 6.51
C HIS A 30 -12.06 -6.92 6.38
N LEU A 31 -11.64 -6.23 7.45
CA LEU A 31 -11.26 -4.82 7.38
C LEU A 31 -9.73 -4.71 7.39
N TYR A 32 -9.15 -4.24 6.29
CA TYR A 32 -7.73 -3.95 6.20
C TYR A 32 -7.46 -2.58 6.81
N GLN A 33 -6.63 -2.57 7.85
CA GLN A 33 -6.21 -1.35 8.57
C GLN A 33 -4.69 -1.28 8.50
N GLY A 34 -4.17 -0.44 7.62
CA GLY A 34 -2.75 -0.42 7.31
C GLY A 34 -2.38 0.71 6.38
N ILE A 35 -1.25 0.60 5.68
CA ILE A 35 -0.87 1.65 4.74
C ILE A 35 -1.79 1.66 3.53
N MET A 36 -2.04 2.84 2.97
CA MET A 36 -2.76 3.01 1.74
C MET A 36 -1.96 2.42 0.57
N LEU A 37 -2.62 1.57 -0.23
CA LEU A 37 -1.99 0.80 -1.30
C LEU A 37 -2.65 1.07 -2.65
N PHE A 38 -1.83 1.31 -3.65
CA PHE A 38 -2.22 1.58 -5.03
C PHE A 38 -1.68 0.49 -5.96
N ASP A 39 -2.46 0.16 -6.98
CA ASP A 39 -2.09 -0.82 -8.02
C ASP A 39 -1.12 -0.26 -9.07
N SER A 40 -0.89 1.06 -9.07
CA SER A 40 -0.06 1.75 -10.06
C SER A 40 0.56 3.01 -9.47
N LYS A 41 1.80 3.30 -9.90
CA LYS A 41 2.54 4.49 -9.46
C LYS A 41 1.78 5.78 -9.76
N ALA A 42 1.09 5.85 -10.89
CA ALA A 42 0.35 7.04 -11.31
C ALA A 42 -0.79 7.39 -10.35
N LYS A 43 -1.51 6.40 -9.80
CA LYS A 43 -2.56 6.66 -8.81
C LYS A 43 -1.99 7.12 -7.47
N ALA A 44 -0.90 6.48 -7.01
CA ALA A 44 -0.20 6.93 -5.81
C ALA A 44 0.37 8.35 -5.98
N GLN A 45 0.85 8.69 -7.17
CA GLN A 45 1.37 10.03 -7.45
C GLN A 45 0.24 11.07 -7.44
N ALA A 46 -0.93 10.74 -7.98
CA ALA A 46 -2.08 11.64 -7.93
C ALA A 46 -2.48 11.98 -6.48
N GLU A 47 -2.41 11.01 -5.57
CA GLU A 47 -2.62 11.24 -4.13
C GLU A 47 -1.57 12.20 -3.55
N VAL A 48 -0.28 11.96 -3.84
CA VAL A 48 0.81 12.85 -3.42
C VAL A 48 0.61 14.26 -3.95
N ASP A 49 0.22 14.40 -5.22
CA ASP A 49 0.00 15.69 -5.85
C ASP A 49 -1.17 16.44 -5.20
N GLU A 50 -2.23 15.73 -4.78
CA GLU A 50 -3.36 16.28 -4.03
C GLU A 50 -2.92 16.74 -2.63
N GLU A 51 -2.30 15.86 -1.84
CA GLU A 51 -1.81 16.13 -0.48
C GLU A 51 -0.78 17.28 -0.45
N ASN A 52 0.18 17.29 -1.37
CA ASN A 52 1.17 18.36 -1.47
C ASN A 52 0.52 19.68 -1.93
N SER A 53 -0.50 19.63 -2.80
CA SER A 53 -1.19 20.85 -3.24
C SER A 53 -1.99 21.53 -2.12
N GLU A 54 -2.55 20.74 -1.19
CA GLU A 54 -3.25 21.25 -0.02
C GLU A 54 -2.28 21.87 1.02
N ASN A 55 -1.04 21.37 1.09
CA ASN A 55 -0.02 21.88 2.02
C ASN A 55 0.72 23.15 1.55
N LEU A 56 0.56 23.55 0.28
CA LEU A 56 1.24 24.72 -0.30
C LEU A 56 0.59 26.07 0.08
N GLU A 57 -0.47 26.09 0.89
CA GLU A 57 -1.18 27.33 1.21
C GLU A 57 -0.56 28.18 2.33
N ASP A 58 0.43 27.74 3.14
CA ASP A 58 0.85 28.56 4.30
C ASP A 58 2.33 28.51 4.82
N ASP A 59 3.28 27.74 4.28
CA ASP A 59 4.67 27.80 4.81
C ASP A 59 5.77 27.58 3.75
N GLU A 60 6.64 28.58 3.58
CA GLU A 60 7.84 28.55 2.73
C GLU A 60 8.97 27.63 3.29
N GLU A 61 8.73 26.89 4.38
CA GLU A 61 9.71 26.02 5.07
C GLU A 61 9.23 24.57 5.34
N ALA A 62 8.14 24.10 4.72
CA ALA A 62 7.73 22.70 4.88
C ALA A 62 8.64 21.75 4.05
N ASP A 63 9.76 21.32 4.62
CA ASP A 63 10.65 20.23 4.12
C ASP A 63 9.99 18.83 4.14
N ASP A 64 8.70 18.80 4.45
CA ASP A 64 7.87 17.65 4.75
C ASP A 64 7.15 17.21 3.46
N GLU A 65 7.88 16.54 2.55
CA GLU A 65 7.37 16.16 1.22
C GLU A 65 6.78 14.73 1.23
N PHE A 66 5.52 14.60 0.80
CA PHE A 66 4.95 13.29 0.48
C PHE A 66 5.60 12.73 -0.78
N SER A 67 5.88 11.43 -0.79
CA SER A 67 6.47 10.74 -1.93
C SER A 67 5.86 9.35 -2.15
N VAL A 68 6.04 8.84 -3.37
CA VAL A 68 5.56 7.50 -3.74
C VAL A 68 6.66 6.47 -3.57
N THR A 69 6.37 5.41 -2.83
CA THR A 69 7.28 4.29 -2.64
C THR A 69 6.72 2.98 -3.17
N THR A 70 7.62 2.06 -3.50
CA THR A 70 7.25 0.69 -3.89
C THR A 70 7.22 -0.21 -2.66
N VAL A 71 6.14 -0.98 -2.54
CA VAL A 71 6.03 -2.03 -1.51
C VAL A 71 5.73 -3.39 -2.13
N LEU A 72 6.26 -4.43 -1.49
CA LEU A 72 6.20 -5.82 -1.90
C LEU A 72 5.39 -6.61 -0.88
N LEU A 73 4.20 -7.06 -1.26
CA LEU A 73 3.32 -7.86 -0.42
C LEU A 73 3.55 -9.35 -0.69
N HIS A 74 3.84 -10.08 0.37
CA HIS A 74 4.01 -11.53 0.34
C HIS A 74 2.77 -12.24 0.91
N ALA A 75 2.47 -13.43 0.39
CA ALA A 75 1.37 -14.26 0.86
C ALA A 75 1.48 -14.72 2.33
N ASP A 76 2.65 -14.64 2.93
CA ASP A 76 2.86 -14.96 4.35
C ASP A 76 2.55 -13.79 5.30
N GLY A 77 2.21 -12.61 4.76
CA GLY A 77 1.89 -11.40 5.52
C GLY A 77 3.07 -10.45 5.69
N ARG A 78 4.22 -10.73 5.05
CA ARG A 78 5.30 -9.74 4.99
C ARG A 78 4.95 -8.64 4.02
N ILE A 79 5.27 -7.42 4.45
CA ILE A 79 5.34 -6.25 3.59
C ILE A 79 6.77 -5.70 3.66
N LEU A 80 7.41 -5.63 2.49
CA LEU A 80 8.78 -5.13 2.35
C LEU A 80 8.77 -3.87 1.47
N ASP A 81 9.76 -3.01 1.63
CA ASP A 81 10.06 -2.01 0.60
C ASP A 81 10.86 -2.61 -0.57
N GLU A 82 11.22 -1.77 -1.54
CA GLU A 82 12.03 -2.19 -2.69
C GLU A 82 13.46 -2.61 -2.34
N PHE A 83 13.96 -2.21 -1.17
CA PHE A 83 15.29 -2.58 -0.66
C PHE A 83 15.26 -3.86 0.19
N GLY A 84 14.07 -4.44 0.44
CA GLY A 84 13.88 -5.63 1.26
C GLY A 84 13.73 -5.35 2.76
N THR A 85 13.62 -4.09 3.17
CA THR A 85 13.34 -3.69 4.55
C THR A 85 11.93 -4.07 4.93
N ARG A 86 11.74 -4.70 6.08
CA ARG A 86 10.42 -5.11 6.57
C ARG A 86 9.68 -3.93 7.17
N LEU A 87 8.48 -3.65 6.68
CA LEU A 87 7.66 -2.51 7.10
C LEU A 87 6.62 -2.86 8.17
N ASN A 88 6.38 -4.16 8.45
CA ASN A 88 5.36 -4.61 9.42
C ASN A 88 5.42 -3.88 10.79
N GLU A 89 6.63 -3.61 11.30
CA GLU A 89 6.82 -2.98 12.61
C GLU A 89 6.53 -1.47 12.58
N ALA A 90 7.00 -0.77 11.54
CA ALA A 90 6.72 0.65 11.35
C ALA A 90 5.22 0.90 11.21
N ILE A 91 4.54 0.07 10.40
CA ILE A 91 3.09 0.16 10.19
C ILE A 91 2.34 -0.17 11.48
N ALA A 92 2.77 -1.19 12.23
CA ALA A 92 2.18 -1.55 13.50
C ALA A 92 2.27 -0.40 14.52
N LEU A 93 3.41 0.26 14.59
CA LEU A 93 3.62 1.43 15.46
C LEU A 93 2.69 2.58 15.07
N GLN A 94 2.60 2.90 13.78
CA GLN A 94 1.78 4.01 13.27
C GLN A 94 0.28 3.76 13.43
N SER A 95 -0.19 2.53 13.16
CA SER A 95 -1.60 2.16 13.26
C SER A 95 -2.06 1.79 14.67
N GLY A 96 -1.16 1.78 15.67
CA GLY A 96 -1.51 1.34 17.03
C GLY A 96 -1.87 -0.15 17.11
N HIS A 97 -1.36 -0.96 16.19
CA HIS A 97 -1.63 -2.40 16.10
C HIS A 97 -0.40 -3.25 16.46
N SER A 98 -0.62 -4.56 16.60
CA SER A 98 0.51 -5.49 16.72
C SER A 98 1.07 -5.84 15.34
N PRO A 99 2.38 -6.15 15.21
CA PRO A 99 2.95 -6.64 13.94
C PRO A 99 2.26 -7.90 13.42
N ARG A 100 1.69 -8.71 14.32
CA ARG A 100 0.89 -9.88 13.97
C ARG A 100 -0.42 -9.50 13.27
N LYS A 101 -1.14 -8.49 13.78
CA LYS A 101 -2.37 -7.99 13.15
C LYS A 101 -2.07 -7.41 11.77
N VAL A 102 -1.00 -6.62 11.64
CA VAL A 102 -0.53 -6.13 10.33
C VAL A 102 -0.26 -7.29 9.37
N ALA A 103 0.40 -8.37 9.82
CA ALA A 103 0.63 -9.54 8.97
C ALA A 103 -0.68 -10.27 8.58
N GLU A 104 -1.69 -10.31 9.47
CA GLU A 104 -3.02 -10.84 9.17
C GLU A 104 -3.73 -9.99 8.11
N ASP A 105 -3.68 -8.67 8.23
CA ASP A 105 -4.25 -7.71 7.29
C ASP A 105 -3.58 -7.78 5.92
N VAL A 106 -2.25 -7.84 5.87
CA VAL A 106 -1.49 -8.00 4.62
C VAL A 106 -1.83 -9.33 3.94
N ARG A 107 -2.05 -10.42 4.68
CA ARG A 107 -2.49 -11.69 4.08
C ARG A 107 -3.89 -11.58 3.46
N ALA A 108 -4.82 -10.92 4.14
CA ALA A 108 -6.16 -10.68 3.61
C ALA A 108 -6.10 -9.83 2.33
N MET A 109 -5.33 -8.74 2.35
CA MET A 109 -5.07 -7.90 1.18
C MET A 109 -4.44 -8.68 0.02
N TYR A 110 -3.41 -9.46 0.30
CA TYR A 110 -2.77 -10.31 -0.70
C TYR A 110 -3.77 -11.28 -1.34
N ALA A 111 -4.57 -11.98 -0.53
CA ALA A 111 -5.56 -12.94 -1.01
C ALA A 111 -6.62 -12.26 -1.88
N HIS A 112 -7.11 -11.10 -1.46
CA HIS A 112 -8.07 -10.29 -2.20
C HIS A 112 -7.51 -9.87 -3.56
N GLN A 113 -6.34 -9.23 -3.60
CA GLN A 113 -5.72 -8.77 -4.84
C GLN A 113 -5.35 -9.93 -5.79
N ALA A 114 -4.83 -11.03 -5.25
CA ALA A 114 -4.54 -12.22 -6.04
C ALA A 114 -5.81 -12.88 -6.61
N ALA A 115 -6.98 -12.71 -5.98
CA ALA A 115 -8.26 -13.15 -6.51
C ALA A 115 -8.75 -12.23 -7.64
N VAL A 116 -8.62 -10.90 -7.47
CA VAL A 116 -8.95 -9.90 -8.50
C VAL A 116 -8.16 -10.16 -9.78
N VAL A 117 -6.84 -10.31 -9.68
CA VAL A 117 -5.97 -10.59 -10.84
C VAL A 117 -6.38 -11.88 -11.56
N ARG A 118 -6.65 -12.95 -10.80
CA ARG A 118 -7.11 -14.23 -11.37
C ARG A 118 -8.44 -14.10 -12.10
N LYS A 119 -9.38 -13.36 -11.53
CA LYS A 119 -10.68 -13.09 -12.16
C LYS A 119 -10.51 -12.33 -13.47
N THR A 120 -9.76 -11.24 -13.49
CA THR A 120 -9.50 -10.45 -14.70
C THR A 120 -8.90 -11.28 -15.83
N LEU A 121 -7.92 -12.14 -15.52
CA LEU A 121 -7.31 -13.04 -16.50
C LEU A 121 -8.29 -14.08 -17.04
N THR A 122 -9.12 -14.65 -16.16
CA THR A 122 -10.13 -15.66 -16.56
C THR A 122 -11.19 -15.02 -17.47
N ASP A 123 -11.64 -13.81 -17.13
CA ASP A 123 -12.63 -13.07 -17.92
C ASP A 123 -12.09 -12.69 -19.32
N HIS A 124 -10.79 -12.37 -19.43
CA HIS A 124 -10.15 -12.09 -20.72
C HIS A 124 -9.98 -13.34 -21.59
N LEU A 125 -9.77 -14.51 -20.99
CA LEU A 125 -9.68 -15.78 -21.71
C LEU A 125 -11.05 -16.35 -22.11
N ALA A 126 -12.12 -15.91 -21.45
CA ALA A 126 -13.49 -16.34 -21.70
C ALA A 126 -14.18 -15.56 -22.84
N GLN A 127 -13.55 -14.53 -23.42
CA GLN A 127 -14.06 -13.88 -24.64
C GLN A 127 -13.65 -14.72 -25.86
N PRO A 128 -14.57 -15.44 -26.52
CA PRO A 128 -14.27 -16.05 -27.80
C PRO A 128 -14.03 -14.91 -28.80
N GLY A 129 -12.96 -15.05 -29.58
CA GLY A 129 -12.65 -14.13 -30.67
C GLY A 129 -13.85 -13.89 -31.58
N ILE A 130 -13.94 -12.64 -32.06
CA ILE A 130 -14.76 -12.21 -33.18
C ILE A 130 -14.51 -13.12 -34.39
#